data_AF-A0A417XSB1-F1
#
_entry.id   AF-A0A417XSB1-F1
#
_cell.length_a   1.000
_cell.length_b   1.000
_cell.length_c   1.000
_cell.angle_alpha   90.00
_cell.angle_beta   90.00
_cell.angle_gamma   90.00
#
_symmetry.space_group_name_H-M   'P 1'
#
loop_
_entity.id
_entity.type
_entity.pdbx_description
1 polymer ?
#
loop_
_entity_poly.entity_id
_entity_poly.type
_entity_poly.pdbx_seq_one_letter_code
_entity_poly.pdbx_strand_id
1 'polypeptide(L)'
;MTSQQPPTLELPAPPSAPDADWATILNRLMRALTDAAPTSWSDHNLADPGVTLAEVAAFGLADLHYRTEERSFDSWPLEVRAYDPPAGRHWHATLPAGQVGAIATNLAARPAAGQPTNAAVLEPLVRACDQPSDAVELLGRPPWDVVWTPGQRPHVIALLRTRLVRAAAHEYADLVASTVEAERKSDDALDDTDARAALRLAPHLPLWPTELAALVRRERRRLGQEALVARLADVRAATSTAAVAANRTALLREDLTTSEADIALAAARMPVGVLPEQLESADGATRIWPPHPIQALTCEPVTAEDYARRARADSRVNRAWAVPGRLDGVAWNGLPTGSLPDIGVDPAAAALTLVVERDPEDHTELTPAEEQLFLRAVLRQAIGTECDAPYPSWLDTLNPNDPRRVICDEVGAGLLRTAQIVVQGTVVTGVGVDPAVTLQGVRDRIDAFFLSGRGPVAPPRPPDVSGPWPLHEQPPGGWLPGDPIRFTEVIEAIVADPTVLGVEDLAMQVLGDADFLRLADGALPIPANAVPRIASFDCLTVSFALTGECSDA
;
A
#
# COMPACT_ATOMS: atom_id res chain seq x y z
N MET A 1 59.52 18.93 36.75
CA MET A 1 58.84 18.46 35.52
C MET A 1 57.35 18.38 35.85
N THR A 2 56.59 19.38 35.43
CA THR A 2 55.17 19.53 35.68
C THR A 2 54.39 18.65 34.71
N SER A 3 53.51 17.78 35.21
CA SER A 3 52.63 16.97 34.39
C SER A 3 51.60 17.86 33.72
N GLN A 4 51.66 18.00 32.40
CA GLN A 4 50.56 18.58 31.63
C GLN A 4 49.41 17.59 31.65
N GLN A 5 48.35 17.97 32.36
CA GLN A 5 47.04 17.36 32.28
C GLN A 5 46.54 17.54 30.83
N PRO A 6 46.01 16.50 30.16
CA PRO A 6 45.40 16.67 28.84
C PRO A 6 44.28 17.70 28.95
N PRO A 7 44.07 18.55 27.92
CA PRO A 7 43.07 19.61 27.98
C PRO A 7 41.70 19.00 28.26
N THR A 8 41.12 19.36 29.40
CA THR A 8 39.69 19.15 29.66
C THR A 8 38.94 19.93 28.59
N LEU A 9 38.15 19.24 27.75
CA LEU A 9 37.18 19.88 26.89
C LEU A 9 36.34 20.83 27.76
N GLU A 10 36.42 22.13 27.50
CA GLU A 10 35.47 23.08 28.08
C GLU A 10 34.08 22.64 27.63
N LEU A 11 33.17 22.42 28.60
CA LEU A 11 31.80 22.05 28.32
C LEU A 11 31.18 23.12 27.41
N PRO A 12 30.69 22.76 26.21
CA PRO A 12 29.97 23.71 25.38
C PRO A 12 28.73 24.21 26.12
N ALA A 13 28.25 25.40 25.72
CA ALA A 13 27.04 26.03 26.21
C ALA A 13 25.86 25.03 26.30
N PRO A 14 24.89 25.23 27.23
CA PRO A 14 23.77 24.31 27.38
C PRO A 14 23.07 24.10 26.02
N PRO A 15 22.80 22.84 25.61
CA PRO A 15 22.22 22.55 24.31
C PRO A 15 20.85 23.22 24.17
N SER A 16 20.67 23.99 23.10
CA SER A 16 19.46 24.76 22.82
C SER A 16 18.70 24.15 21.64
N ALA A 17 18.03 23.01 21.86
CA ALA A 17 17.10 22.38 20.93
C ALA A 17 16.25 21.31 21.69
N PRO A 18 15.09 20.87 21.18
CA PRO A 18 14.20 19.92 21.86
C PRO A 18 14.83 18.55 22.23
N ASP A 19 16.06 18.29 21.81
CA ASP A 19 16.90 17.12 22.13
C ASP A 19 17.48 17.11 23.57
N ALA A 20 16.79 17.74 24.52
CA ALA A 20 17.31 18.08 25.85
C ALA A 20 17.29 16.95 26.90
N ASP A 21 16.90 15.71 26.54
CA ASP A 21 16.73 14.62 27.51
C ASP A 21 17.94 13.68 27.63
N TRP A 22 19.00 13.81 26.82
CA TRP A 22 20.15 12.90 26.92
C TRP A 22 20.80 12.90 28.30
N ALA A 23 21.13 14.08 28.85
CA ALA A 23 21.79 14.18 30.15
C ALA A 23 20.90 13.62 31.27
N THR A 24 19.58 13.82 31.14
CA THR A 24 18.58 13.29 32.07
C THR A 24 18.45 11.77 31.96
N ILE A 25 18.36 11.21 30.75
CA ILE A 25 18.34 9.76 30.49
C ILE A 25 19.63 9.11 30.96
N LEU A 26 20.79 9.68 30.66
CA LEU A 26 22.08 9.19 31.13
C LEU A 26 22.13 9.18 32.66
N ASN A 27 21.73 10.26 33.31
CA ASN A 27 21.69 10.35 34.78
C ASN A 27 20.75 9.30 35.39
N ARG A 28 19.59 9.03 34.77
CA ARG A 28 18.67 7.96 35.20
C ARG A 28 19.27 6.57 35.01
N LEU A 29 19.89 6.32 33.86
CA LEU A 29 20.50 5.03 33.52
C LEU A 29 21.71 4.74 34.42
N MET A 30 22.57 5.73 34.65
CA MET A 30 23.71 5.63 35.58
C MET A 30 23.26 5.42 37.04
N ARG A 31 22.18 6.07 37.47
CA ARG A 31 21.59 5.84 38.80
C ARG A 31 21.04 4.42 38.92
N ALA A 32 20.25 3.97 37.96
CA ALA A 32 19.69 2.62 37.96
C ALA A 32 20.78 1.53 37.94
N LEU A 33 21.85 1.76 37.17
CA LEU A 33 23.04 0.91 37.20
C LEU A 33 23.62 0.88 38.62
N THR A 34 23.90 2.05 39.21
CA THR A 34 24.49 2.18 40.56
C THR A 34 23.64 1.47 41.62
N ASP A 35 22.31 1.60 41.56
CA ASP A 35 21.37 0.96 42.49
C ASP A 35 21.32 -0.57 42.34
N ALA A 36 21.54 -1.09 41.12
CA ALA A 36 21.50 -2.52 40.83
C ALA A 36 22.83 -3.25 41.09
N ALA A 37 23.90 -2.53 41.40
CA ALA A 37 25.23 -3.10 41.49
C ALA A 37 25.56 -3.69 42.86
N PRO A 38 26.28 -4.83 42.92
CA PRO A 38 26.80 -5.35 44.18
C PRO A 38 27.80 -4.38 44.81
N THR A 39 27.95 -4.45 46.14
CA THR A 39 28.72 -3.53 47.02
C THR A 39 30.21 -3.38 46.71
N SER A 40 30.71 -3.98 45.64
CA SER A 40 32.12 -3.99 45.22
C SER A 40 32.34 -3.41 43.82
N TRP A 41 31.46 -2.52 43.33
CA TRP A 41 31.72 -1.83 42.07
C TRP A 41 32.92 -0.88 42.21
N SER A 42 33.94 -1.10 41.39
CA SER A 42 35.13 -0.24 41.32
C SER A 42 34.78 1.08 40.64
N ASP A 43 35.12 2.16 41.35
CA ASP A 43 35.49 3.50 40.91
C ASP A 43 34.85 3.95 39.60
N HIS A 44 33.85 4.84 39.69
CA HIS A 44 33.11 5.53 38.63
C HIS A 44 33.99 6.34 37.66
N ASN A 45 34.98 5.71 37.05
CA ASN A 45 35.86 6.33 36.07
C ASN A 45 35.23 6.17 34.69
N LEU A 46 35.31 7.22 33.87
CA LEU A 46 34.94 7.25 32.44
C LEU A 46 35.61 6.14 31.59
N ALA A 47 36.53 5.37 32.17
CA ALA A 47 37.22 4.24 31.59
C ALA A 47 36.46 2.90 31.69
N ASP A 48 35.35 2.83 32.44
CA ASP A 48 34.56 1.59 32.53
C ASP A 48 33.75 1.37 31.23
N PRO A 49 33.92 0.23 30.54
CA PRO A 49 33.21 -0.07 29.30
C PRO A 49 31.69 -0.24 29.48
N GLY A 50 31.22 -0.58 30.68
CA GLY A 50 29.81 -0.55 31.03
C GLY A 50 29.25 0.88 31.00
N VAL A 51 30.05 1.88 31.36
CA VAL A 51 29.69 3.31 31.25
C VAL A 51 29.64 3.74 29.78
N THR A 52 30.58 3.29 28.95
CA THR A 52 30.54 3.56 27.50
C THR A 52 29.28 2.97 26.85
N LEU A 53 28.90 1.74 27.21
CA LEU A 53 27.66 1.11 26.73
C LEU A 53 26.40 1.84 27.25
N ALA A 54 26.42 2.27 28.51
CA ALA A 54 25.37 3.06 29.13
C ALA A 54 25.16 4.41 28.40
N GLU A 55 26.23 5.11 28.06
CA GLU A 55 26.18 6.37 27.30
C GLU A 55 25.64 6.15 25.89
N VAL A 56 26.09 5.11 25.18
CA VAL A 56 25.57 4.76 23.85
C VAL A 56 24.09 4.37 23.93
N ALA A 57 23.66 3.63 24.96
CA ALA A 57 22.26 3.30 25.19
C ALA A 57 21.44 4.57 25.49
N ALA A 58 21.94 5.48 26.32
CA ALA A 58 21.27 6.74 26.64
C ALA A 58 21.06 7.62 25.41
N PHE A 59 22.06 7.73 24.52
CA PHE A 59 21.88 8.41 23.24
C PHE A 59 20.86 7.71 22.33
N GLY A 60 20.84 6.37 22.32
CA GLY A 60 19.86 5.61 21.53
C GLY A 60 18.43 5.80 22.05
N LEU A 61 18.26 5.87 23.37
CA LEU A 61 16.98 6.12 24.02
C LEU A 61 16.52 7.57 23.85
N ALA A 62 17.43 8.55 23.92
CA ALA A 62 17.11 9.95 23.65
C ALA A 62 16.65 10.15 22.20
N ASP A 63 17.37 9.55 21.25
CA ASP A 63 17.01 9.55 19.83
C ASP A 63 15.67 8.83 19.58
N LEU A 64 15.41 7.70 20.26
CA LEU A 64 14.13 7.01 20.17
C LEU A 64 12.98 7.85 20.76
N HIS A 65 13.18 8.47 21.92
CA HIS A 65 12.16 9.27 22.58
C HIS A 65 11.74 10.44 21.70
N TYR A 66 12.73 11.16 21.16
CA TYR A 66 12.52 12.22 20.17
C TYR A 66 11.73 11.71 18.95
N ARG A 67 12.08 10.55 18.39
CA ARG A 67 11.34 9.95 17.27
C ARG A 67 9.90 9.59 17.63
N THR A 68 9.62 9.20 18.87
CA THR A 68 8.27 8.78 19.28
C THR A 68 7.38 9.93 19.74
N GLU A 69 7.96 11.00 20.29
CA GLU A 69 7.23 12.13 20.87
C GLU A 69 6.90 13.21 19.83
N GLU A 70 7.84 13.50 18.94
CA GLU A 70 7.72 14.60 17.96
C GLU A 70 7.31 14.11 16.56
N ARG A 71 7.33 12.80 16.29
CA ARG A 71 7.23 12.28 14.90
C ARG A 71 6.14 11.23 14.75
N SER A 72 5.11 11.57 13.98
CA SER A 72 4.07 10.63 13.60
C SER A 72 4.58 9.64 12.55
N PHE A 73 4.05 8.41 12.58
CA PHE A 73 4.31 7.36 11.58
C PHE A 73 4.08 7.81 10.13
N ASP A 74 3.29 8.87 9.95
CA ASP A 74 2.95 9.48 8.66
C ASP A 74 4.15 10.06 7.90
N SER A 75 5.26 10.38 8.59
CA SER A 75 6.48 10.95 7.99
C SER A 75 7.65 9.97 7.90
N TRP A 76 7.47 8.74 8.37
CA TRP A 76 8.51 7.71 8.43
C TRP A 76 9.13 7.26 7.10
N PRO A 77 8.45 7.31 5.92
CA PRO A 77 9.05 6.85 4.66
C PRO A 77 10.41 7.49 4.34
N LEU A 78 10.62 8.77 4.68
CA LEU A 78 11.89 9.48 4.47
C LEU A 78 12.82 9.46 5.69
N GLU A 79 12.28 9.20 6.88
CA GLU A 79 13.00 9.37 8.13
C GLU A 79 13.83 8.14 8.49
N VAL A 80 13.27 6.94 8.27
CA VAL A 80 13.86 5.68 8.74
C VAL A 80 14.28 4.82 7.54
N ARG A 81 15.58 4.74 7.27
CA ARG A 81 16.15 3.82 6.27
C ARG A 81 16.25 2.38 6.78
N ALA A 82 15.23 1.89 7.48
CA ALA A 82 15.19 0.48 7.90
C ALA A 82 15.26 -0.48 6.70
N TYR A 83 14.89 0.01 5.52
CA TYR A 83 14.97 -0.63 4.22
C TYR A 83 16.36 -0.68 3.58
N ASP A 84 17.33 0.14 4.03
CA ASP A 84 18.68 0.06 3.50
C ASP A 84 19.37 -1.25 3.91
N PRO A 85 20.35 -1.73 3.13
CA PRO A 85 21.23 -2.80 3.58
C PRO A 85 21.85 -2.46 4.94
N PRO A 86 22.12 -3.44 5.82
CA PRO A 86 22.77 -3.20 7.12
C PRO A 86 24.02 -2.31 7.06
N ALA A 87 24.79 -2.37 5.96
CA ALA A 87 25.96 -1.52 5.74
C ALA A 87 25.63 -0.05 5.39
N GLY A 88 24.47 0.21 4.78
CA GLY A 88 23.92 1.54 4.48
C GLY A 88 23.07 2.12 5.61
N ARG A 89 22.49 1.24 6.46
CA ARG A 89 21.95 1.58 7.77
C ARG A 89 23.11 1.95 8.67
N HIS A 90 23.47 3.24 8.57
CA HIS A 90 24.65 3.77 9.24
C HIS A 90 24.81 3.22 10.66
N TRP A 91 26.05 2.87 10.96
CA TRP A 91 26.57 2.37 12.24
C TRP A 91 26.12 3.12 13.51
N HIS A 92 25.57 4.33 13.40
CA HIS A 92 24.97 5.08 14.52
C HIS A 92 23.49 4.73 14.79
N ALA A 93 22.80 4.02 13.89
CA ALA A 93 21.36 3.77 14.00
C ALA A 93 21.03 2.52 14.84
N THR A 94 21.93 1.54 14.93
CA THR A 94 21.70 0.32 15.72
C THR A 94 23.02 -0.24 16.26
N LEU A 95 23.02 -0.69 17.51
CA LEU A 95 24.11 -1.49 18.06
C LEU A 95 24.26 -2.78 17.21
N PRO A 96 25.47 -3.32 16.99
CA PRO A 96 25.66 -4.55 16.24
C PRO A 96 24.85 -5.71 16.84
N ALA A 97 23.80 -6.15 16.16
CA ALA A 97 22.94 -7.23 16.64
C ALA A 97 23.77 -8.51 16.89
N GLY A 98 23.60 -9.14 18.06
CA GLY A 98 24.20 -10.43 18.40
C GLY A 98 25.68 -10.43 18.82
N GLN A 99 26.41 -9.32 18.71
CA GLN A 99 27.84 -9.24 19.09
C GLN A 99 28.11 -8.39 20.34
N VAL A 100 27.10 -7.64 20.82
CA VAL A 100 27.23 -6.72 21.96
C VAL A 100 27.74 -7.42 23.22
N GLY A 101 27.24 -8.63 23.53
CA GLY A 101 27.65 -9.37 24.72
C GLY A 101 29.13 -9.79 24.73
N ALA A 102 29.66 -10.22 23.58
CA ALA A 102 31.06 -10.61 23.44
C ALA A 102 32.00 -9.39 23.52
N ILE A 103 31.61 -8.28 22.90
CA ILE A 103 32.36 -7.01 22.93
C ILE A 103 32.38 -6.42 24.34
N ALA A 104 31.22 -6.39 25.02
CA ALA A 104 31.09 -5.91 26.39
C ALA A 104 31.95 -6.73 27.36
N THR A 105 31.93 -8.07 27.25
CA THR A 105 32.71 -8.97 28.10
C THR A 105 34.22 -8.75 27.94
N ASN A 106 34.70 -8.58 26.70
CA ASN A 106 36.12 -8.40 26.42
C ASN A 106 36.63 -7.00 26.77
N LEU A 107 35.79 -5.96 26.64
CA LEU A 107 36.14 -4.62 27.12
C LEU A 107 36.20 -4.60 28.66
N ALA A 108 35.31 -5.34 29.33
CA ALA A 108 35.23 -5.44 30.80
C ALA A 108 36.27 -6.39 31.42
N ALA A 109 36.93 -7.23 30.62
CA ALA A 109 37.99 -8.11 31.09
C ALA A 109 39.16 -7.28 31.65
N ARG A 110 39.49 -7.48 32.94
CA ARG A 110 40.67 -6.88 33.56
C ARG A 110 41.90 -7.26 32.74
N PRO A 111 42.64 -6.30 32.17
CA PRO A 111 43.84 -6.64 31.44
C PRO A 111 44.85 -7.32 32.37
N ALA A 112 45.58 -8.30 31.82
CA ALA A 112 46.81 -8.76 32.46
C ALA A 112 47.71 -7.55 32.74
N ALA A 113 48.43 -7.58 33.86
CA ALA A 113 49.16 -6.44 34.40
C ALA A 113 49.92 -5.64 33.32
N GLY A 114 49.46 -4.41 33.06
CA GLY A 114 50.17 -3.41 32.26
C GLY A 114 49.58 -3.00 30.91
N GLN A 115 48.45 -3.54 30.44
CA GLN A 115 47.96 -3.25 29.07
C GLN A 115 46.46 -2.94 28.98
N PRO A 116 46.03 -1.67 29.09
CA PRO A 116 44.62 -1.31 29.13
C PRO A 116 43.87 -1.60 27.82
N THR A 117 42.90 -2.51 27.90
CA THR A 117 41.84 -2.79 26.89
C THR A 117 40.60 -1.92 27.10
N ASN A 118 40.68 -0.96 28.03
CA ASN A 118 39.57 -0.10 28.41
C ASN A 118 39.33 1.01 27.37
N ALA A 119 38.09 1.52 27.34
CA ALA A 119 37.68 2.53 26.36
C ALA A 119 38.48 3.84 26.50
N ALA A 120 38.89 4.23 27.72
CA ALA A 120 39.66 5.46 27.94
C ALA A 120 41.06 5.46 27.30
N VAL A 121 41.66 4.28 27.08
CA VAL A 121 42.95 4.17 26.37
C VAL A 121 42.75 3.88 24.89
N LEU A 122 41.81 3.01 24.54
CA LEU A 122 41.59 2.64 23.14
C LEU A 122 40.93 3.76 22.33
N GLU A 123 39.97 4.50 22.91
CA GLU A 123 39.22 5.52 22.17
C GLU A 123 40.11 6.65 21.64
N PRO A 124 41.03 7.26 22.42
CA PRO A 124 41.92 8.30 21.89
C PRO A 124 42.86 7.79 20.79
N LEU A 125 43.33 6.54 20.89
CA LEU A 125 44.20 5.92 19.90
C LEU A 125 43.45 5.63 18.60
N VAL A 126 42.24 5.09 18.71
CA VAL A 126 41.34 4.85 17.57
C VAL A 126 40.91 6.18 16.93
N ARG A 127 40.69 7.23 17.73
CA ARG A 127 40.36 8.57 17.25
C ARG A 127 41.49 9.22 16.47
N ALA A 128 42.74 8.95 16.84
CA ALA A 128 43.92 9.50 16.18
C ALA A 128 44.23 8.84 14.82
N CYS A 129 43.55 7.74 14.47
CA CYS A 129 43.66 7.12 13.15
C CYS A 129 42.97 7.97 12.08
N ASP A 130 43.52 8.02 10.87
CA ASP A 130 42.98 8.82 9.76
C ASP A 130 41.76 8.17 9.10
N GLN A 131 41.66 6.83 9.16
CA GLN A 131 40.61 6.04 8.53
C GLN A 131 40.32 4.72 9.29
N PRO A 132 39.16 4.07 9.02
CA PRO A 132 38.78 2.82 9.69
C PRO A 132 39.80 1.68 9.56
N SER A 133 40.48 1.56 8.41
CA SER A 133 41.47 0.50 8.17
C SER A 133 42.67 0.61 9.11
N ASP A 134 43.09 1.83 9.43
CA ASP A 134 44.23 2.08 10.31
C ASP A 134 43.89 1.71 11.76
N ALA A 135 42.64 1.91 12.17
CA ALA A 135 42.14 1.46 13.46
C ALA A 135 42.02 -0.07 13.53
N VAL A 136 41.64 -0.73 12.43
CA VAL A 136 41.66 -2.21 12.34
C VAL A 136 43.09 -2.75 12.43
N GLU A 137 44.05 -2.07 11.79
CA GLU A 137 45.46 -2.42 11.86
C GLU A 137 46.03 -2.18 13.27
N LEU A 138 45.67 -1.07 13.91
CA LEU A 138 46.03 -0.75 15.30
C LEU A 138 45.60 -1.90 16.24
N LEU A 139 44.33 -2.31 16.18
CA LEU A 139 43.83 -3.44 16.97
C LEU A 139 44.36 -4.80 16.51
N GLY A 140 45.00 -4.87 15.35
CA GLY A 140 45.65 -6.06 14.80
C GLY A 140 47.12 -6.21 15.18
N ARG A 141 47.68 -5.28 15.96
CA ARG A 141 49.06 -5.32 16.46
C ARG A 141 49.10 -5.61 17.97
N PRO A 142 50.22 -6.17 18.47
CA PRO A 142 50.43 -6.29 19.91
C PRO A 142 50.27 -4.94 20.64
N PRO A 143 49.59 -4.90 21.80
CA PRO A 143 49.08 -6.05 22.56
C PRO A 143 47.63 -6.48 22.26
N TRP A 144 46.94 -5.85 21.32
CA TRP A 144 45.50 -6.03 21.13
C TRP A 144 45.12 -7.16 20.15
N ASP A 145 46.07 -7.62 19.36
CA ASP A 145 45.92 -8.70 18.38
C ASP A 145 45.44 -10.02 18.99
N VAL A 146 45.85 -10.31 20.22
CA VAL A 146 45.43 -11.49 21.01
C VAL A 146 44.12 -11.30 21.76
N VAL A 147 43.65 -10.05 21.91
CA VAL A 147 42.40 -9.70 22.60
C VAL A 147 41.21 -9.73 21.64
N TRP A 148 41.42 -9.24 20.41
CA TRP A 148 40.35 -9.07 19.42
C TRP A 148 40.59 -9.93 18.18
N THR A 149 39.68 -10.86 17.91
CA THR A 149 39.69 -11.61 16.65
C THR A 149 39.46 -10.67 15.45
N PRO A 150 39.95 -11.02 14.24
CA PRO A 150 39.75 -10.20 13.04
C PRO A 150 38.28 -9.81 12.78
N GLY A 151 37.33 -10.71 13.08
CA GLY A 151 35.90 -10.43 12.93
C GLY A 151 35.32 -9.49 13.99
N GLN A 152 35.95 -9.35 15.15
CA GLN A 152 35.47 -8.48 16.24
C GLN A 152 35.97 -7.05 16.14
N ARG A 153 37.16 -6.82 15.56
CA ARG A 153 37.81 -5.50 15.50
C ARG A 153 36.92 -4.40 14.91
N PRO A 154 36.22 -4.60 13.78
CA PRO A 154 35.34 -3.57 13.22
C PRO A 154 34.21 -3.16 14.17
N HIS A 155 33.67 -4.10 14.96
CA HIS A 155 32.59 -3.83 15.88
C HIS A 155 33.06 -3.09 17.15
N VAL A 156 34.26 -3.39 17.65
CA VAL A 156 34.89 -2.66 18.76
C VAL A 156 35.17 -1.23 18.35
N ILE A 157 35.75 -1.03 17.17
CA ILE A 157 36.01 0.30 16.59
C ILE A 157 34.70 1.07 16.45
N ALA A 158 33.67 0.45 15.87
CA ALA A 158 32.37 1.07 15.74
C ALA A 158 31.81 1.51 17.10
N LEU A 159 31.91 0.67 18.14
CA LEU A 159 31.44 1.03 19.48
C LEU A 159 32.20 2.23 20.06
N LEU A 160 33.54 2.24 19.97
CA LEU A 160 34.37 3.34 20.47
C LEU A 160 34.11 4.66 19.73
N ARG A 161 33.88 4.60 18.41
CA ARG A 161 33.53 5.77 17.58
C ARG A 161 32.08 6.23 17.75
N THR A 162 31.16 5.34 18.14
CA THR A 162 29.71 5.63 18.17
C THR A 162 29.37 6.78 19.10
N ARG A 163 30.00 6.83 20.28
CA ARG A 163 29.84 7.93 21.22
C ARG A 163 30.24 9.26 20.57
N LEU A 164 31.42 9.31 19.95
CA LEU A 164 31.98 10.54 19.38
C LEU A 164 31.08 11.09 18.27
N VAL A 165 30.58 10.23 17.38
CA VAL A 165 29.70 10.70 16.29
C VAL A 165 28.33 11.11 16.77
N ARG A 166 27.75 10.41 17.75
CA ARG A 166 26.46 10.82 18.33
C ARG A 166 26.57 12.13 19.11
N ALA A 167 27.65 12.31 19.87
CA ALA A 167 27.95 13.58 20.51
C ALA A 167 28.14 14.69 19.46
N ALA A 168 28.92 14.45 18.41
CA ALA A 168 29.10 15.41 17.33
C ALA A 168 27.77 15.79 16.65
N ALA A 169 26.89 14.81 16.43
CA ALA A 169 25.58 15.01 15.82
C ALA A 169 24.59 15.80 16.70
N HIS A 170 24.84 15.88 18.00
CA HIS A 170 23.99 16.57 18.98
C HIS A 170 24.58 17.94 19.33
N GLU A 171 25.83 17.98 19.77
CA GLU A 171 26.51 19.19 20.24
C GLU A 171 26.81 20.19 19.09
N TYR A 172 26.98 19.68 17.87
CA TYR A 172 27.29 20.51 16.69
C TYR A 172 26.17 20.49 15.65
N ALA A 173 24.93 20.24 16.05
CA ALA A 173 23.77 20.18 15.15
C ALA A 173 23.64 21.46 14.29
N ASP A 174 23.80 22.64 14.88
CA ASP A 174 23.72 23.93 14.16
C ASP A 174 24.84 24.11 13.12
N LEU A 175 26.05 23.65 13.45
CA LEU A 175 27.19 23.69 12.53
C LEU A 175 26.96 22.74 11.34
N VAL A 176 26.46 21.53 11.62
CA VAL A 176 26.11 20.56 10.57
C VAL A 176 24.99 21.12 9.69
N ALA A 177 23.90 21.61 10.28
CA ALA A 177 22.76 22.19 9.57
C ALA A 177 23.17 23.36 8.67
N SER A 178 23.92 24.33 9.22
CA SER A 178 24.38 25.50 8.44
C SER A 178 25.34 25.13 7.32
N THR A 179 26.19 24.11 7.51
CA THR A 179 27.12 23.66 6.47
C THR A 179 26.40 22.92 5.34
N VAL A 180 25.45 22.05 5.67
CA VAL A 180 24.61 21.36 4.68
C VAL A 180 23.79 22.37 3.87
N GLU A 181 23.15 23.33 4.55
CA GLU A 181 22.36 24.38 3.90
C GLU A 181 23.22 25.30 3.00
N ALA A 182 24.48 25.56 3.38
CA ALA A 182 25.38 26.37 2.56
C ALA A 182 25.81 25.68 1.26
N GLU A 183 25.92 24.36 1.26
CA GLU A 183 26.26 23.55 0.08
C GLU A 183 25.05 23.25 -0.80
N ARG A 184 23.83 23.29 -0.23
CA ARG A 184 22.55 23.05 -0.92
C ARG A 184 22.25 24.03 -2.06
N LYS A 185 22.90 25.20 -2.09
CA LYS A 185 22.68 26.25 -3.09
C LYS A 185 23.36 26.00 -4.45
N SER A 186 23.77 24.77 -4.74
CA SER A 186 24.53 24.37 -5.92
C SER A 186 23.71 23.44 -6.80
N ASP A 187 23.71 23.64 -8.11
CA ASP A 187 23.04 22.78 -9.11
C ASP A 187 23.76 21.42 -9.33
N ASP A 188 24.71 21.05 -8.45
CA ASP A 188 25.53 19.84 -8.60
C ASP A 188 24.78 18.57 -8.14
N ALA A 189 25.32 17.40 -8.50
CA ALA A 189 24.81 16.12 -8.02
C ALA A 189 24.88 16.04 -6.49
N LEU A 190 23.85 15.44 -5.87
CA LEU A 190 23.74 15.38 -4.41
C LEU A 190 24.91 14.67 -3.71
N ASP A 191 25.51 13.66 -4.36
CA ASP A 191 26.70 13.00 -3.82
C ASP A 191 27.92 13.94 -3.79
N ASP A 192 28.03 14.86 -4.74
CA ASP A 192 29.10 15.86 -4.78
C ASP A 192 28.87 16.95 -3.74
N THR A 193 27.62 17.40 -3.59
CA THR A 193 27.19 18.33 -2.52
C THR A 193 27.49 17.74 -1.14
N ASP A 194 27.23 16.46 -0.95
CA ASP A 194 27.54 15.74 0.29
C ASP A 194 29.02 15.66 0.59
N ALA A 195 29.80 15.29 -0.43
CA ALA A 195 31.25 15.19 -0.31
C ALA A 195 31.83 16.55 0.07
N ARG A 196 31.36 17.66 -0.51
CA ARG A 196 31.79 19.01 -0.15
C ARG A 196 31.37 19.42 1.26
N ALA A 197 30.12 19.15 1.64
CA ALA A 197 29.67 19.42 3.01
C ALA A 197 30.49 18.64 4.03
N ALA A 198 30.82 17.38 3.74
CA ALA A 198 31.69 16.55 4.59
C ALA A 198 33.13 17.10 4.62
N LEU A 199 33.67 17.59 3.50
CA LEU A 199 34.99 18.24 3.45
C LEU A 199 35.03 19.55 4.25
N ARG A 200 33.96 20.34 4.25
CA ARG A 200 33.82 21.52 5.14
C ARG A 200 33.65 21.11 6.60
N LEU A 201 33.01 19.97 6.84
CA LEU A 201 33.02 19.13 8.06
C LEU A 201 34.40 18.95 8.70
N ALA A 202 35.35 18.50 7.88
CA ALA A 202 36.57 17.85 8.34
C ALA A 202 37.47 18.69 9.27
N PRO A 203 37.66 20.01 9.08
CA PRO A 203 38.49 20.81 9.98
C PRO A 203 37.87 21.04 11.36
N HIS A 204 36.55 20.85 11.51
CA HIS A 204 35.82 21.22 12.72
C HIS A 204 35.44 20.04 13.60
N LEU A 205 35.35 18.84 13.03
CA LEU A 205 34.89 17.65 13.73
C LEU A 205 35.95 16.54 13.67
N PRO A 206 36.27 15.87 14.79
CA PRO A 206 37.29 14.81 14.84
C PRO A 206 36.76 13.47 14.29
N LEU A 207 36.18 13.52 13.08
CA LEU A 207 35.43 12.44 12.45
C LEU A 207 36.09 11.96 11.15
N TRP A 208 35.97 10.68 10.86
CA TRP A 208 36.46 10.13 9.59
C TRP A 208 35.60 10.59 8.41
N PRO A 209 36.15 10.61 7.19
CA PRO A 209 35.38 11.02 6.00
C PRO A 209 34.04 10.28 5.84
N THR A 210 34.01 8.97 6.12
CA THR A 210 32.79 8.16 6.06
C THR A 210 31.76 8.54 7.12
N GLU A 211 32.21 9.03 8.27
CA GLU A 211 31.38 9.46 9.39
C GLU A 211 30.85 10.89 9.19
N LEU A 212 31.68 11.78 8.65
CA LEU A 212 31.26 13.12 8.23
C LEU A 212 30.18 13.04 7.15
N ALA A 213 30.40 12.20 6.14
CA ALA A 213 29.39 11.93 5.13
C ALA A 213 28.11 11.32 5.74
N ALA A 214 28.22 10.56 6.84
CA ALA A 214 27.07 10.04 7.57
C ALA A 214 26.26 11.13 8.26
N LEU A 215 26.92 12.10 8.90
CA LEU A 215 26.28 13.26 9.55
C LEU A 215 25.58 14.15 8.53
N VAL A 216 26.24 14.46 7.42
CA VAL A 216 25.65 15.22 6.31
C VAL A 216 24.41 14.52 5.77
N ARG A 217 24.47 13.19 5.55
CA ARG A 217 23.30 12.41 5.14
C ARG A 217 22.20 12.41 6.19
N ARG A 218 22.52 12.39 7.48
CA ARG A 218 21.52 12.48 8.56
C ARG A 218 20.77 13.81 8.50
N GLU A 219 21.50 14.89 8.34
CA GLU A 219 20.92 16.22 8.28
C GLU A 219 20.06 16.43 7.03
N ARG A 220 20.48 15.92 5.87
CA ARG A 220 19.63 15.95 4.67
C ARG A 220 18.32 15.20 4.87
N ARG A 221 18.34 14.04 5.55
CA ARG A 221 17.11 13.31 5.86
C ARG A 221 16.15 14.12 6.73
N ARG A 222 16.67 14.88 7.69
CA ARG A 222 15.87 15.81 8.49
C ARG A 222 15.20 16.87 7.60
N LEU A 223 15.95 17.48 6.69
CA LEU A 223 15.42 18.47 5.74
C LEU A 223 14.38 17.86 4.78
N GLY A 224 14.64 16.65 4.25
CA GLY A 224 13.70 15.93 3.40
C GLY A 224 12.39 15.58 4.13
N GLN A 225 12.48 15.20 5.41
CA GLN A 225 11.32 15.02 6.27
C GLN A 225 10.52 16.32 6.43
N GLU A 226 11.18 17.44 6.71
CA GLU A 226 10.52 18.75 6.86
C GLU A 226 9.80 19.17 5.57
N ALA A 227 10.44 18.95 4.42
CA ALA A 227 9.83 19.18 3.12
C ALA A 227 8.59 18.30 2.88
N LEU A 228 8.62 17.01 3.26
CA LEU A 228 7.45 16.15 3.20
C LEU A 228 6.36 16.61 4.15
N VAL A 229 6.68 16.91 5.41
CA VAL A 229 5.69 17.36 6.42
C VAL A 229 4.99 18.63 5.95
N ALA A 230 5.72 19.60 5.38
CA ALA A 230 5.16 20.82 4.83
C ALA A 230 4.16 20.58 3.68
N ARG A 231 4.29 19.45 2.96
CA ARG A 231 3.45 19.10 1.81
C ARG A 231 2.54 17.89 2.03
N LEU A 232 2.52 17.33 3.24
CA LEU A 232 1.87 16.06 3.50
C LEU A 232 0.37 16.11 3.17
N ALA A 233 -0.28 17.24 3.44
CA ALA A 233 -1.68 17.46 3.08
C ALA A 233 -1.89 17.42 1.56
N ASP A 234 -1.02 18.09 0.78
CA ASP A 234 -1.10 18.12 -0.68
C ASP A 234 -0.81 16.75 -1.30
N VAL A 235 0.16 16.01 -0.75
CA VAL A 235 0.48 14.64 -1.17
C VAL A 235 -0.70 13.72 -0.91
N ARG A 236 -1.34 13.81 0.25
CA ARG A 236 -2.51 13.00 0.62
C ARG A 236 -3.77 13.35 -0.18
N ALA A 237 -3.93 14.61 -0.57
CA ALA A 237 -5.05 15.07 -1.37
C ALA A 237 -4.89 14.78 -2.88
N ALA A 238 -3.73 14.32 -3.32
CA ALA A 238 -3.46 14.07 -4.74
C ALA A 238 -4.17 12.81 -5.26
N THR A 239 -5.30 13.01 -5.91
CA THR A 239 -6.14 11.93 -6.48
C THR A 239 -6.00 11.78 -8.00
N SER A 240 -5.07 12.50 -8.64
CA SER A 240 -4.81 12.40 -10.08
C SER A 240 -3.32 12.36 -10.41
N THR A 241 -2.98 11.76 -11.55
CA THR A 241 -1.60 11.71 -12.06
C THR A 241 -0.97 13.09 -12.22
N ALA A 242 -1.76 14.09 -12.62
CA ALA A 242 -1.29 15.48 -12.73
C ALA A 242 -0.95 16.09 -11.37
N ALA A 243 -1.78 15.86 -10.35
CA ALA A 243 -1.52 16.32 -8.98
C ALA A 243 -0.29 15.63 -8.37
N VAL A 244 -0.14 14.31 -8.60
CA VAL A 244 1.04 13.54 -8.17
C VAL A 244 2.31 14.10 -8.84
N ALA A 245 2.29 14.35 -10.15
CA ALA A 245 3.44 14.92 -10.86
C ALA A 245 3.81 16.34 -10.37
N ALA A 246 2.80 17.15 -10.03
CA ALA A 246 3.02 18.48 -9.45
C ALA A 246 3.70 18.39 -8.08
N ASN A 247 3.20 17.52 -7.18
CA ASN A 247 3.80 17.26 -5.87
C ASN A 247 5.22 16.72 -6.00
N ARG A 248 5.46 15.77 -6.91
CA ARG A 248 6.80 15.25 -7.21
C ARG A 248 7.76 16.36 -7.61
N THR A 249 7.37 17.19 -8.56
CA THR A 249 8.18 18.32 -9.04
C THR A 249 8.48 19.28 -7.91
N ALA A 250 7.52 19.51 -7.01
CA ALA A 250 7.68 20.43 -5.92
C ALA A 250 8.57 19.87 -4.79
N LEU A 251 8.51 18.56 -4.52
CA LEU A 251 9.44 17.87 -3.61
C LEU A 251 10.88 17.86 -4.17
N LEU A 252 11.06 17.70 -5.47
CA LEU A 252 12.38 17.81 -6.12
C LEU A 252 12.97 19.23 -6.00
N ARG A 253 12.12 20.27 -5.97
CA ARG A 253 12.56 21.66 -5.70
C ARG A 253 12.95 21.89 -4.24
N GLU A 254 12.55 21.02 -3.34
CA GLU A 254 13.02 20.97 -1.95
C GLU A 254 14.26 20.08 -1.82
N ASP A 255 15.01 19.85 -2.90
CA ASP A 255 16.26 19.10 -2.96
C ASP A 255 16.19 17.64 -2.51
N LEU A 256 15.00 17.04 -2.57
CA LEU A 256 14.88 15.59 -2.50
C LEU A 256 15.44 14.99 -3.79
N THR A 257 16.17 13.87 -3.66
CA THR A 257 16.49 13.02 -4.81
C THR A 257 15.20 12.52 -5.48
N THR A 258 15.31 12.04 -6.72
CA THR A 258 14.21 11.33 -7.39
C THR A 258 13.68 10.16 -6.54
N SER A 259 14.58 9.37 -5.94
CA SER A 259 14.19 8.25 -5.07
C SER A 259 13.46 8.71 -3.81
N GLU A 260 13.91 9.79 -3.18
CA GLU A 260 13.26 10.33 -1.98
C GLU A 260 11.91 10.94 -2.33
N ALA A 261 11.79 11.69 -3.43
CA ALA A 261 10.51 12.21 -3.89
C ALA A 261 9.49 11.09 -4.16
N ASP A 262 9.92 9.98 -4.77
CA ASP A 262 9.05 8.82 -5.01
C ASP A 262 8.61 8.14 -3.71
N ILE A 263 9.53 7.99 -2.74
CA ILE A 263 9.22 7.48 -1.39
C ILE A 263 8.29 8.42 -0.62
N ALA A 264 8.48 9.74 -0.76
CA ALA A 264 7.66 10.76 -0.11
C ALA A 264 6.20 10.72 -0.60
N LEU A 265 5.99 10.48 -1.90
CA LEU A 265 4.66 10.33 -2.48
C LEU A 265 3.91 9.10 -1.94
N ALA A 266 4.63 8.08 -1.46
CA ALA A 266 4.05 6.93 -0.78
C ALA A 266 3.45 7.26 0.60
N ALA A 267 3.56 8.49 1.10
CA ALA A 267 2.82 8.95 2.27
C ALA A 267 1.31 9.16 1.98
N ALA A 268 0.92 9.21 0.71
CA ALA A 268 -0.48 9.20 0.30
C ALA A 268 -1.09 7.81 0.59
N ARG A 269 -2.30 7.77 1.17
CA ARG A 269 -2.98 6.49 1.50
C ARG A 269 -3.23 5.62 0.26
N MET A 270 -3.49 6.26 -0.88
CA MET A 270 -3.69 5.64 -2.19
C MET A 270 -2.84 6.38 -3.23
N PRO A 271 -1.56 6.04 -3.37
CA PRO A 271 -0.69 6.73 -4.31
C PRO A 271 -1.10 6.37 -5.74
N VAL A 272 -1.66 7.34 -6.47
CA VAL A 272 -2.19 7.14 -7.83
C VAL A 272 -1.07 6.71 -8.77
N GLY A 273 -1.27 5.58 -9.45
CA GLY A 273 -0.33 5.05 -10.43
C GLY A 273 0.92 4.40 -9.83
N VAL A 274 1.01 4.27 -8.50
CA VAL A 274 2.10 3.55 -7.85
C VAL A 274 1.73 2.07 -7.74
N LEU A 275 2.65 1.20 -8.12
CA LEU A 275 2.54 -0.25 -7.96
C LEU A 275 3.29 -0.70 -6.69
N PRO A 276 2.87 -1.79 -6.01
CA PRO A 276 3.58 -2.32 -4.85
C PRO A 276 5.09 -2.48 -5.08
N GLU A 277 5.48 -3.02 -6.24
CA GLU A 277 6.85 -3.37 -6.61
C GLU A 277 7.73 -2.13 -6.82
N GLN A 278 7.14 -0.97 -7.11
CA GLN A 278 7.90 0.29 -7.21
C GLN A 278 8.44 0.75 -5.85
N LEU A 279 7.81 0.28 -4.77
CA LEU A 279 8.23 0.49 -3.39
C LEU A 279 9.10 -0.68 -2.88
N GLU A 280 9.59 -1.54 -3.76
CA GLU A 280 10.46 -2.68 -3.46
C GLU A 280 11.80 -2.54 -4.19
N SER A 281 12.86 -3.12 -3.61
CA SER A 281 14.13 -3.33 -4.31
C SER A 281 14.05 -4.55 -5.21
N ALA A 282 15.07 -4.75 -6.05
CA ALA A 282 15.11 -5.85 -7.02
C ALA A 282 15.06 -7.26 -6.38
N ASP A 283 15.38 -7.39 -5.10
CA ASP A 283 15.28 -8.61 -4.29
C ASP A 283 13.95 -8.75 -3.53
N GLY A 284 13.00 -7.84 -3.74
CA GLY A 284 11.68 -7.83 -3.10
C GLY A 284 11.65 -7.21 -1.69
N ALA A 285 12.77 -6.67 -1.18
CA ALA A 285 12.73 -5.97 0.10
C ALA A 285 12.02 -4.62 -0.03
N THR A 286 11.16 -4.28 0.93
CA THR A 286 10.49 -2.97 0.92
C THR A 286 11.51 -1.84 1.03
N ARG A 287 11.30 -0.77 0.25
CA ARG A 287 12.07 0.49 0.24
C ARG A 287 11.52 1.52 1.22
N ILE A 288 10.50 1.18 2.01
CA ILE A 288 9.84 2.06 2.96
C ILE A 288 9.49 1.31 4.25
N TRP A 289 9.49 2.01 5.39
CA TRP A 289 9.14 1.41 6.66
C TRP A 289 8.26 2.34 7.51
N PRO A 290 7.13 1.86 8.08
CA PRO A 290 6.53 0.54 7.84
C PRO A 290 6.15 0.33 6.36
N PRO A 291 6.03 -0.92 5.88
CA PRO A 291 5.60 -1.18 4.51
C PRO A 291 4.28 -0.46 4.24
N HIS A 292 4.13 0.15 3.06
CA HIS A 292 2.89 0.84 2.73
C HIS A 292 1.73 -0.18 2.68
N PRO A 293 0.49 0.20 3.04
CA PRO A 293 -0.67 -0.69 2.91
C PRO A 293 -0.79 -1.35 1.53
N ILE A 294 -0.31 -0.70 0.46
CA ILE A 294 -0.26 -1.30 -0.89
C ILE A 294 0.63 -2.54 -0.98
N GLN A 295 1.70 -2.62 -0.19
CA GLN A 295 2.59 -3.80 -0.14
C GLN A 295 2.06 -4.86 0.82
N ALA A 296 1.30 -4.45 1.85
CA ALA A 296 0.87 -5.34 2.93
C ALA A 296 -0.55 -5.89 2.78
N LEU A 297 -1.43 -5.16 2.09
CA LEU A 297 -2.87 -5.45 2.01
C LEU A 297 -3.36 -5.75 0.58
N THR A 298 -2.52 -5.49 -0.44
CA THR A 298 -2.86 -5.95 -1.78
C THR A 298 -2.48 -7.41 -1.93
N CYS A 299 -3.24 -8.12 -2.77
CA CYS A 299 -2.95 -9.50 -3.11
C CYS A 299 -3.40 -9.77 -4.54
N GLU A 300 -2.88 -10.84 -5.13
CA GLU A 300 -3.42 -11.44 -6.34
C GLU A 300 -4.93 -11.72 -6.20
N PRO A 301 -5.68 -11.82 -7.31
CA PRO A 301 -7.11 -12.07 -7.23
C PRO A 301 -7.39 -13.45 -6.62
N VAL A 302 -8.15 -13.48 -5.52
CA VAL A 302 -8.53 -14.73 -4.82
C VAL A 302 -10.04 -14.92 -4.82
N THR A 303 -10.80 -13.83 -4.72
CA THR A 303 -12.26 -13.88 -4.68
C THR A 303 -12.88 -13.66 -6.06
N ALA A 304 -14.13 -14.08 -6.22
CA ALA A 304 -14.93 -13.80 -7.42
C ALA A 304 -14.92 -12.29 -7.78
N GLU A 305 -15.07 -11.41 -6.79
CA GLU A 305 -15.04 -9.96 -7.00
C GLU A 305 -13.65 -9.46 -7.40
N ASP A 306 -12.57 -10.09 -6.93
CA ASP A 306 -11.22 -9.71 -7.32
C ASP A 306 -10.96 -9.99 -8.81
N TYR A 307 -11.42 -11.14 -9.32
CA TYR A 307 -11.34 -11.45 -10.74
C TYR A 307 -12.19 -10.49 -11.59
N ALA A 308 -13.41 -10.18 -11.15
CA ALA A 308 -14.25 -9.18 -11.79
C ALA A 308 -13.59 -7.79 -11.80
N ARG A 309 -12.93 -7.40 -10.69
CA ARG A 309 -12.17 -6.15 -10.60
C ARG A 309 -11.01 -6.10 -11.58
N ARG A 310 -10.25 -7.17 -11.71
CA ARG A 310 -9.14 -7.25 -12.68
C ARG A 310 -9.65 -7.22 -14.13
N ALA A 311 -10.80 -7.82 -14.41
CA ALA A 311 -11.41 -7.74 -15.75
C ALA A 311 -11.71 -6.29 -16.17
N ARG A 312 -12.09 -5.42 -15.22
CA ARG A 312 -12.32 -3.98 -15.44
C ARG A 312 -11.04 -3.17 -15.72
N ALA A 313 -9.86 -3.79 -15.68
CA ALA A 313 -8.63 -3.14 -16.08
C ALA A 313 -8.51 -2.96 -17.61
N ASP A 314 -9.25 -3.74 -18.40
CA ASP A 314 -9.36 -3.50 -19.85
C ASP A 314 -10.24 -2.27 -20.10
N SER A 315 -9.71 -1.28 -20.81
CA SER A 315 -10.38 0.01 -21.04
C SER A 315 -11.68 -0.08 -21.84
N ARG A 316 -11.97 -1.23 -22.46
CA ARG A 316 -13.22 -1.46 -23.21
C ARG A 316 -14.32 -2.08 -22.33
N VAL A 317 -14.06 -2.31 -21.05
CA VAL A 317 -14.99 -2.90 -20.09
C VAL A 317 -15.61 -1.81 -19.23
N ASN A 318 -16.93 -1.69 -19.25
CA ASN A 318 -17.68 -0.77 -18.38
C ASN A 318 -17.92 -1.38 -17.00
N ARG A 319 -18.52 -2.58 -16.99
CA ARG A 319 -18.87 -3.34 -15.78
C ARG A 319 -18.48 -4.79 -15.98
N ALA A 320 -18.12 -5.46 -14.89
CA ALA A 320 -17.82 -6.89 -14.93
C ALA A 320 -18.26 -7.53 -13.63
N TRP A 321 -18.82 -8.73 -13.74
CA TRP A 321 -19.27 -9.54 -12.62
C TRP A 321 -18.68 -10.93 -12.73
N ALA A 322 -18.60 -11.61 -11.59
CA ALA A 322 -18.22 -13.00 -11.54
C ALA A 322 -19.42 -13.84 -11.12
N VAL A 323 -19.83 -14.76 -11.98
CA VAL A 323 -20.93 -15.70 -11.69
C VAL A 323 -20.39 -17.11 -11.51
N PRO A 324 -20.98 -17.90 -10.59
CA PRO A 324 -20.54 -19.27 -10.35
C PRO A 324 -20.87 -20.18 -11.55
N GLY A 325 -19.99 -21.15 -11.79
CA GLY A 325 -20.13 -22.17 -12.82
C GLY A 325 -19.67 -21.73 -14.21
N ARG A 326 -19.75 -22.67 -15.16
CA ARG A 326 -19.50 -22.42 -16.59
C ARG A 326 -20.82 -22.07 -17.26
N LEU A 327 -20.91 -20.88 -17.85
CA LEU A 327 -22.09 -20.47 -18.61
C LEU A 327 -22.15 -21.15 -19.99
N ASP A 328 -23.36 -21.24 -20.55
CA ASP A 328 -23.57 -21.77 -21.90
C ASP A 328 -22.69 -21.05 -22.93
N GLY A 329 -21.89 -21.82 -23.66
CA GLY A 329 -20.96 -21.28 -24.65
C GLY A 329 -19.58 -20.91 -24.11
N VAL A 330 -19.34 -20.96 -22.79
CA VAL A 330 -18.08 -20.49 -22.17
C VAL A 330 -17.30 -21.65 -21.53
N ALA A 331 -16.11 -21.94 -22.07
CA ALA A 331 -15.16 -22.86 -21.45
C ALA A 331 -14.34 -22.19 -20.34
N TRP A 332 -13.67 -22.99 -19.50
CA TRP A 332 -12.86 -22.53 -18.37
C TRP A 332 -11.68 -21.62 -18.73
N ASN A 333 -11.28 -21.56 -20.00
CA ASN A 333 -10.23 -20.69 -20.52
C ASN A 333 -10.78 -19.55 -21.39
N GLY A 334 -12.11 -19.36 -21.42
CA GLY A 334 -12.80 -18.37 -22.24
C GLY A 334 -12.93 -18.71 -23.72
N LEU A 335 -12.60 -19.93 -24.13
CA LEU A 335 -12.93 -20.39 -25.49
C LEU A 335 -14.42 -20.77 -25.60
N PRO A 336 -15.00 -20.76 -26.82
CA PRO A 336 -16.31 -21.35 -27.05
C PRO A 336 -16.36 -22.81 -26.60
N THR A 337 -17.43 -23.24 -25.94
CA THR A 337 -17.63 -24.66 -25.58
C THR A 337 -17.60 -25.56 -26.82
N GLY A 338 -17.04 -26.77 -26.68
CA GLY A 338 -16.85 -27.71 -27.81
C GLY A 338 -15.59 -27.47 -28.64
N SER A 339 -14.83 -26.40 -28.40
CA SER A 339 -13.48 -26.23 -28.97
C SER A 339 -12.44 -27.18 -28.35
N LEU A 340 -12.75 -27.76 -27.18
CA LEU A 340 -12.00 -28.84 -26.56
C LEU A 340 -12.96 -30.05 -26.38
N PRO A 341 -12.55 -31.26 -26.80
CA PRO A 341 -13.46 -32.42 -26.93
C PRO A 341 -14.05 -32.94 -25.60
N ASP A 342 -13.45 -32.59 -24.46
CA ASP A 342 -13.83 -33.11 -23.13
C ASP A 342 -14.49 -32.05 -22.22
N ILE A 343 -14.91 -30.89 -22.76
CA ILE A 343 -15.37 -29.75 -21.96
C ILE A 343 -16.81 -29.40 -22.28
N GLY A 344 -17.73 -29.98 -21.51
CA GLY A 344 -19.15 -29.61 -21.51
C GLY A 344 -19.46 -28.38 -20.66
N VAL A 345 -20.64 -27.80 -20.88
CA VAL A 345 -21.23 -26.80 -19.98
C VAL A 345 -21.60 -27.52 -18.67
N ASP A 346 -21.14 -26.96 -17.56
CA ASP A 346 -21.55 -27.41 -16.22
C ASP A 346 -21.67 -26.16 -15.31
N PRO A 347 -22.90 -25.67 -15.08
CA PRO A 347 -23.14 -24.55 -14.17
C PRO A 347 -22.85 -24.90 -12.70
N ALA A 348 -22.74 -26.18 -12.36
CA ALA A 348 -22.36 -26.65 -11.03
C ALA A 348 -20.86 -26.95 -10.91
N ALA A 349 -20.08 -26.81 -11.98
CA ALA A 349 -18.63 -26.91 -11.92
C ALA A 349 -18.09 -25.89 -10.92
N ALA A 350 -17.02 -26.27 -10.21
CA ALA A 350 -16.24 -25.38 -9.37
C ALA A 350 -15.42 -24.42 -10.27
N ALA A 351 -16.12 -23.59 -11.01
CA ALA A 351 -15.61 -22.65 -11.99
C ALA A 351 -16.27 -21.27 -11.79
N LEU A 352 -15.67 -20.28 -12.42
CA LEU A 352 -16.12 -18.89 -12.44
C LEU A 352 -16.28 -18.47 -13.89
N THR A 353 -17.36 -17.77 -14.21
CA THR A 353 -17.47 -17.05 -15.48
C THR A 353 -17.52 -15.56 -15.22
N LEU A 354 -16.61 -14.82 -15.86
CA LEU A 354 -16.62 -13.37 -15.89
C LEU A 354 -17.64 -12.90 -16.92
N VAL A 355 -18.72 -12.27 -16.46
CA VAL A 355 -19.72 -11.64 -17.32
C VAL A 355 -19.31 -10.19 -17.51
N VAL A 356 -19.10 -9.76 -18.75
CA VAL A 356 -18.46 -8.49 -19.06
C VAL A 356 -19.39 -7.63 -19.89
N GLU A 357 -19.66 -6.41 -19.42
CA GLU A 357 -20.33 -5.37 -20.18
C GLU A 357 -19.28 -4.48 -20.85
N ARG A 358 -19.43 -4.27 -22.16
CA ARG A 358 -18.57 -3.35 -22.91
C ARG A 358 -18.91 -1.89 -22.61
N ASP A 359 -17.93 -1.02 -22.84
CA ASP A 359 -18.12 0.43 -22.80
C ASP A 359 -19.33 0.84 -23.66
N PRO A 360 -20.36 1.49 -23.09
CA PRO A 360 -21.52 1.95 -23.86
C PRO A 360 -21.16 2.98 -24.95
N GLU A 361 -20.02 3.68 -24.84
CA GLU A 361 -19.52 4.58 -25.88
C GLU A 361 -18.88 3.82 -27.07
N ASP A 362 -18.55 2.54 -26.88
CA ASP A 362 -18.05 1.66 -27.93
C ASP A 362 -19.21 0.99 -28.69
N HIS A 363 -19.74 1.70 -29.69
CA HIS A 363 -20.85 1.26 -30.54
C HIS A 363 -20.47 0.23 -31.61
N THR A 364 -19.27 -0.34 -31.55
CA THR A 364 -18.79 -1.28 -32.58
C THR A 364 -19.46 -2.65 -32.40
N GLU A 365 -20.24 -3.09 -33.37
CA GLU A 365 -20.66 -4.49 -33.45
C GLU A 365 -19.44 -5.37 -33.73
N LEU A 366 -19.18 -6.35 -32.86
CA LEU A 366 -18.07 -7.27 -33.02
C LEU A 366 -18.52 -8.49 -33.81
N THR A 367 -17.70 -8.93 -34.75
CA THR A 367 -17.81 -10.27 -35.31
C THR A 367 -17.47 -11.32 -34.22
N PRO A 368 -17.88 -12.60 -34.38
CA PRO A 368 -17.57 -13.64 -33.40
C PRO A 368 -16.06 -13.81 -33.11
N ALA A 369 -15.21 -13.56 -34.11
CA ALA A 369 -13.76 -13.61 -33.94
C ALA A 369 -13.23 -12.43 -33.11
N GLU A 370 -13.77 -11.23 -33.33
CA GLU A 370 -13.38 -10.03 -32.56
C GLU A 370 -13.89 -10.10 -31.13
N GLU A 371 -15.10 -10.64 -30.90
CA GLU A 371 -15.63 -10.93 -29.57
C GLU A 371 -14.70 -11.88 -28.81
N GLN A 372 -14.26 -12.96 -29.46
CA GLN A 372 -13.33 -13.90 -28.84
C GLN A 372 -11.99 -13.23 -28.49
N LEU A 373 -11.44 -12.40 -29.37
CA LEU A 373 -10.21 -11.65 -29.10
C LEU A 373 -10.38 -10.65 -27.95
N PHE A 374 -11.53 -9.99 -27.87
CA PHE A 374 -11.88 -9.11 -26.76
C PHE A 374 -11.94 -9.88 -25.44
N LEU A 375 -12.72 -10.96 -25.36
CA LEU A 375 -12.87 -11.75 -24.13
C LEU A 375 -11.55 -12.38 -23.69
N ARG A 376 -10.68 -12.77 -24.63
CA ARG A 376 -9.31 -13.23 -24.34
C ARG A 376 -8.44 -12.13 -23.73
N ALA A 377 -8.53 -10.91 -24.25
CA ALA A 377 -7.81 -9.77 -23.67
C ALA A 377 -8.27 -9.48 -22.24
N VAL A 378 -9.59 -9.53 -21.99
CA VAL A 378 -10.16 -9.38 -20.64
C VAL A 378 -9.68 -10.48 -19.69
N LEU A 379 -9.66 -11.74 -20.15
CA LEU A 379 -9.11 -12.84 -19.34
C LEU A 379 -7.62 -12.66 -19.04
N ARG A 380 -6.83 -12.17 -20.00
CA ARG A 380 -5.42 -11.89 -19.77
C ARG A 380 -5.22 -10.83 -18.68
N GLN A 381 -6.10 -9.83 -18.58
CA GLN A 381 -6.07 -8.87 -17.48
C GLN A 381 -6.45 -9.51 -16.13
N ALA A 382 -7.43 -10.41 -16.16
CA ALA A 382 -7.98 -11.06 -14.97
C ALA A 382 -7.04 -12.11 -14.36
N ILE A 383 -6.45 -12.99 -15.19
CA ILE A 383 -5.75 -14.20 -14.76
C ILE A 383 -4.36 -14.40 -15.39
N GLY A 384 -3.89 -13.42 -16.17
CA GLY A 384 -2.56 -13.43 -16.78
C GLY A 384 -2.46 -14.26 -18.05
N THR A 385 -1.23 -14.50 -18.51
CA THR A 385 -0.97 -15.26 -19.74
C THR A 385 -1.33 -16.74 -19.68
N GLU A 386 -1.70 -17.27 -18.51
CA GLU A 386 -2.22 -18.64 -18.37
C GLU A 386 -3.45 -18.92 -19.25
N CYS A 387 -4.23 -17.90 -19.63
CA CYS A 387 -5.36 -18.08 -20.53
C CYS A 387 -4.91 -18.59 -21.92
N ASP A 388 -3.74 -18.18 -22.40
CA ASP A 388 -3.25 -18.50 -23.75
C ASP A 388 -2.60 -19.87 -23.82
N ALA A 389 -1.91 -20.25 -22.75
CA ALA A 389 -1.24 -21.53 -22.61
C ALA A 389 -1.69 -22.18 -21.30
N PRO A 390 -2.85 -22.87 -21.29
CA PRO A 390 -3.19 -23.71 -20.16
C PRO A 390 -2.07 -24.74 -20.01
N TYR A 391 -1.45 -24.85 -18.83
CA TYR A 391 -0.28 -25.70 -18.53
C TYR A 391 1.11 -25.17 -18.99
N PRO A 392 1.50 -23.92 -18.68
CA PRO A 392 2.86 -23.48 -18.97
C PRO A 392 3.85 -24.27 -18.08
N SER A 393 5.05 -24.56 -18.60
CA SER A 393 6.13 -25.12 -17.78
C SER A 393 6.58 -24.04 -16.79
N TRP A 394 6.10 -24.13 -15.56
CA TRP A 394 6.28 -23.21 -14.42
C TRP A 394 7.73 -22.81 -14.09
N LEU A 395 8.74 -23.39 -14.75
CA LEU A 395 10.16 -23.20 -14.44
C LEU A 395 10.86 -22.09 -15.24
N ASP A 396 10.36 -21.64 -16.40
CA ASP A 396 11.20 -20.84 -17.34
C ASP A 396 10.61 -19.51 -17.87
N THR A 397 9.32 -19.18 -17.64
CA THR A 397 8.67 -18.07 -18.39
C THR A 397 7.82 -17.09 -17.56
N LEU A 398 7.88 -17.14 -16.23
CA LEU A 398 7.00 -16.31 -15.42
C LEU A 398 7.54 -14.87 -15.31
N ASN A 399 6.86 -13.93 -15.96
CA ASN A 399 6.96 -12.52 -15.64
C ASN A 399 6.45 -12.32 -14.20
N PRO A 400 7.26 -11.79 -13.26
CA PRO A 400 6.83 -11.59 -11.88
C PRO A 400 5.61 -10.65 -11.76
N ASN A 401 5.36 -9.83 -12.78
CA ASN A 401 4.25 -8.87 -12.81
C ASN A 401 2.99 -9.40 -13.51
N ASP A 402 2.97 -10.66 -13.97
CA ASP A 402 1.78 -11.26 -14.55
C ASP A 402 0.83 -11.73 -13.43
N PRO A 403 -0.44 -11.29 -13.42
CA PRO A 403 -1.40 -11.69 -12.41
C PRO A 403 -1.63 -13.19 -12.47
N ARG A 404 -1.86 -13.81 -11.31
CA ARG A 404 -1.92 -15.27 -11.21
C ARG A 404 -3.30 -15.74 -10.84
N ARG A 405 -3.79 -16.71 -11.60
CA ARG A 405 -4.93 -17.53 -11.20
C ARG A 405 -4.55 -18.36 -9.97
N VAL A 406 -5.45 -18.45 -9.01
CA VAL A 406 -5.24 -19.33 -7.85
C VAL A 406 -5.27 -20.79 -8.30
N ILE A 407 -4.55 -21.65 -7.57
CA ILE A 407 -4.49 -23.09 -7.83
C ILE A 407 -5.90 -23.66 -7.96
N CYS A 408 -6.15 -24.41 -9.04
CA CYS A 408 -7.41 -25.07 -9.37
C CYS A 408 -8.59 -24.16 -9.74
N ASP A 409 -8.42 -22.85 -9.85
CA ASP A 409 -9.50 -22.00 -10.36
C ASP A 409 -9.69 -22.21 -11.86
N GLU A 410 -10.95 -22.24 -12.28
CA GLU A 410 -11.36 -22.27 -13.68
C GLU A 410 -12.09 -20.97 -13.99
N VAL A 411 -11.53 -20.14 -14.88
CA VAL A 411 -12.05 -18.78 -15.09
C VAL A 411 -12.30 -18.53 -16.58
N GLY A 412 -13.58 -18.59 -16.97
CA GLY A 412 -14.05 -18.20 -18.30
C GLY A 412 -14.46 -16.74 -18.38
N ALA A 413 -14.73 -16.24 -19.58
CA ALA A 413 -15.33 -14.92 -19.79
C ALA A 413 -16.39 -14.97 -20.90
N GLY A 414 -17.44 -14.16 -20.75
CA GLY A 414 -18.51 -14.02 -21.73
C GLY A 414 -19.13 -12.62 -21.68
N LEU A 415 -19.78 -12.22 -22.77
CA LEU A 415 -20.48 -10.94 -22.84
C LEU A 415 -21.76 -10.94 -22.01
N LEU A 416 -22.04 -9.79 -21.42
CA LEU A 416 -23.35 -9.49 -20.85
C LEU A 416 -24.39 -9.48 -21.98
N ARG A 417 -25.46 -10.25 -21.78
CA ARG A 417 -26.61 -10.31 -22.67
C ARG A 417 -27.77 -9.49 -22.12
N THR A 418 -28.75 -9.29 -22.99
CA THR A 418 -30.03 -8.69 -22.62
C THR A 418 -31.13 -9.74 -22.66
N ALA A 419 -31.82 -9.92 -21.54
CA ALA A 419 -33.07 -10.68 -21.49
C ALA A 419 -34.22 -9.73 -21.84
N GLN A 420 -34.83 -9.93 -23.01
CA GLN A 420 -35.94 -9.11 -23.49
C GLN A 420 -37.22 -9.54 -22.76
N ILE A 421 -37.87 -8.64 -22.02
CA ILE A 421 -39.00 -8.93 -21.15
C ILE A 421 -40.31 -8.43 -21.78
N VAL A 422 -41.32 -9.29 -21.77
CA VAL A 422 -42.69 -8.95 -22.15
C VAL A 422 -43.55 -8.88 -20.89
N VAL A 423 -44.30 -7.79 -20.73
CA VAL A 423 -45.17 -7.56 -19.57
C VAL A 423 -46.63 -7.51 -20.00
N GLN A 424 -47.48 -8.21 -19.26
CA GLN A 424 -48.93 -8.23 -19.43
C GLN A 424 -49.63 -8.02 -18.09
N GLY A 425 -50.81 -7.43 -18.11
CA GLY A 425 -51.62 -7.23 -16.92
C GLY A 425 -52.65 -6.12 -17.08
N THR A 426 -53.47 -5.96 -16.06
CA THR A 426 -54.54 -4.95 -16.05
C THR A 426 -54.29 -3.96 -14.93
N VAL A 427 -54.13 -2.69 -15.28
CA VAL A 427 -53.96 -1.58 -14.35
C VAL A 427 -55.34 -1.10 -13.91
N VAL A 428 -55.59 -1.12 -12.60
CA VAL A 428 -56.87 -0.68 -12.02
C VAL A 428 -56.78 0.80 -11.66
N THR A 429 -57.70 1.63 -12.15
CA THR A 429 -57.71 3.09 -11.91
C THR A 429 -59.09 3.58 -11.44
N GLY A 430 -59.14 4.80 -10.92
CA GLY A 430 -60.41 5.48 -10.60
C GLY A 430 -61.18 5.94 -11.85
N VAL A 431 -62.50 6.06 -11.73
CA VAL A 431 -63.36 6.56 -12.82
C VAL A 431 -63.01 8.02 -13.13
N GLY A 432 -62.82 8.36 -14.42
CA GLY A 432 -62.55 9.73 -14.89
C GLY A 432 -61.09 10.02 -15.25
N VAL A 433 -60.19 9.05 -15.09
CA VAL A 433 -58.79 9.13 -15.53
C VAL A 433 -58.70 8.81 -17.03
N ASP A 434 -57.82 9.51 -17.77
CA ASP A 434 -57.53 9.20 -19.19
C ASP A 434 -56.69 7.91 -19.29
N PRO A 435 -57.24 6.80 -19.85
CA PRO A 435 -56.54 5.52 -19.93
C PRO A 435 -55.24 5.59 -20.73
N ALA A 436 -55.17 6.41 -21.77
CA ALA A 436 -53.99 6.49 -22.64
C ALA A 436 -52.83 7.16 -21.91
N VAL A 437 -53.11 8.24 -21.18
CA VAL A 437 -52.11 8.97 -20.39
C VAL A 437 -51.60 8.11 -19.24
N THR A 438 -52.50 7.42 -18.52
CA THR A 438 -52.08 6.53 -17.42
C THR A 438 -51.27 5.35 -17.93
N LEU A 439 -51.68 4.70 -19.02
CA LEU A 439 -50.90 3.59 -19.59
C LEU A 439 -49.52 4.06 -20.02
N GLN A 440 -49.39 5.23 -20.63
CA GLN A 440 -48.08 5.75 -21.02
C GLN A 440 -47.21 6.05 -19.78
N GLY A 441 -47.77 6.69 -18.75
CA GLY A 441 -47.05 6.96 -17.51
C GLY A 441 -46.60 5.68 -16.79
N VAL A 442 -47.44 4.64 -16.79
CA VAL A 442 -47.07 3.32 -16.25
C VAL A 442 -45.96 2.67 -17.07
N ARG A 443 -46.04 2.70 -18.40
CA ARG A 443 -45.00 2.17 -19.29
C ARG A 443 -43.65 2.87 -19.06
N ASP A 444 -43.65 4.20 -19.02
CA ASP A 444 -42.45 5.00 -18.79
C ASP A 444 -41.79 4.66 -17.44
N ARG A 445 -42.59 4.39 -16.40
CA ARG A 445 -42.09 3.96 -15.08
C ARG A 445 -41.52 2.56 -15.07
N ILE A 446 -42.20 1.61 -15.72
CA ILE A 446 -41.69 0.24 -15.89
C ILE A 446 -40.37 0.29 -16.67
N ASP A 447 -40.32 1.02 -17.78
CA ASP A 447 -39.11 1.21 -18.58
C ASP A 447 -37.98 1.82 -17.73
N ALA A 448 -38.27 2.87 -16.95
CA ALA A 448 -37.30 3.48 -16.04
C ALA A 448 -36.79 2.48 -14.99
N PHE A 449 -37.63 1.62 -14.43
CA PHE A 449 -37.24 0.55 -13.51
C PHE A 449 -36.29 -0.47 -14.18
N PHE A 450 -36.63 -0.95 -15.38
CA PHE A 450 -35.78 -1.88 -16.12
C PHE A 450 -34.48 -1.24 -16.62
N LEU A 451 -34.46 0.07 -16.88
CA LEU A 451 -33.26 0.82 -17.25
C LEU A 451 -32.31 1.02 -16.06
N SER A 452 -32.85 1.50 -14.93
CA SER A 452 -32.08 1.88 -13.74
C SER A 452 -31.65 0.71 -12.86
N GLY A 453 -32.39 -0.40 -12.89
CA GLY A 453 -32.16 -1.56 -12.04
C GLY A 453 -32.59 -1.33 -10.59
N ARG A 454 -32.21 -2.27 -9.71
CA ARG A 454 -32.40 -2.08 -8.27
C ARG A 454 -31.48 -0.96 -7.79
N GLY A 455 -32.01 -0.06 -6.97
CA GLY A 455 -31.24 1.01 -6.35
C GLY A 455 -29.99 0.47 -5.63
N PRO A 456 -28.91 1.26 -5.52
CA PRO A 456 -27.63 0.75 -5.06
C PRO A 456 -27.73 0.22 -3.63
N VAL A 457 -27.63 -1.11 -3.46
CA VAL A 457 -27.18 -1.69 -2.20
C VAL A 457 -25.67 -1.54 -2.21
N ALA A 458 -25.15 -0.38 -1.81
CA ALA A 458 -23.72 -0.18 -1.73
C ALA A 458 -23.17 -1.15 -0.66
N PRO A 459 -22.35 -2.15 -1.01
CA PRO A 459 -21.61 -2.87 0.00
C PRO A 459 -20.74 -1.87 0.77
N PRO A 460 -20.40 -2.15 2.05
CA PRO A 460 -19.44 -1.33 2.77
C PRO A 460 -18.17 -1.22 1.91
N ARG A 461 -17.75 0.02 1.61
CA ARG A 461 -16.57 0.26 0.79
C ARG A 461 -15.39 -0.45 1.48
N PRO A 462 -14.71 -1.41 0.82
CA PRO A 462 -13.53 -2.03 1.40
C PRO A 462 -12.50 -0.94 1.74
N PRO A 463 -11.57 -1.20 2.68
CA PRO A 463 -10.48 -0.27 2.91
C PRO A 463 -9.78 0.04 1.58
N ASP A 464 -9.51 1.33 1.37
CA ASP A 464 -8.96 2.00 0.18
C ASP A 464 -7.84 1.23 -0.58
N VAL A 465 -7.15 0.31 0.09
CA VAL A 465 -6.07 -0.51 -0.46
C VAL A 465 -6.25 -1.96 0.02
N SER A 466 -7.10 -2.73 -0.66
CA SER A 466 -7.36 -4.15 -0.33
C SER A 466 -7.76 -4.94 -1.58
N GLY A 467 -7.25 -6.16 -1.70
CA GLY A 467 -7.44 -7.02 -2.88
C GLY A 467 -6.50 -6.64 -4.02
N PRO A 468 -6.83 -6.97 -5.28
CA PRO A 468 -5.95 -6.69 -6.40
C PRO A 468 -5.83 -5.18 -6.66
N TRP A 469 -4.62 -4.78 -7.02
CA TRP A 469 -4.23 -3.42 -7.36
C TRP A 469 -3.84 -3.31 -8.85
N PRO A 470 -4.07 -2.15 -9.51
CA PRO A 470 -4.81 -0.98 -9.03
C PRO A 470 -6.31 -1.22 -8.86
N LEU A 471 -6.96 -0.35 -8.08
CA LEU A 471 -8.40 -0.42 -7.84
C LEU A 471 -9.16 0.02 -9.11
N HIS A 472 -9.96 -0.90 -9.67
CA HIS A 472 -10.90 -0.61 -10.77
C HIS A 472 -12.34 -0.68 -10.24
N GLU A 473 -12.87 0.46 -9.82
CA GLU A 473 -14.25 0.57 -9.33
C GLU A 473 -15.27 0.32 -10.45
N GLN A 474 -16.38 -0.30 -10.09
CA GLN A 474 -17.51 -0.46 -11.00
C GLN A 474 -18.40 0.78 -10.97
N PRO A 475 -18.87 1.31 -12.11
CA PRO A 475 -19.92 2.31 -12.14
C PRO A 475 -21.12 1.92 -11.27
N PRO A 476 -21.68 2.85 -10.47
CA PRO A 476 -22.78 2.54 -9.58
C PRO A 476 -24.08 2.26 -10.35
N GLY A 477 -24.87 1.32 -9.85
CA GLY A 477 -26.25 1.06 -10.31
C GLY A 477 -26.39 0.04 -11.45
N GLY A 478 -27.64 -0.11 -11.90
CA GLY A 478 -28.05 -1.10 -12.89
C GLY A 478 -28.32 -2.48 -12.31
N TRP A 479 -28.81 -3.38 -13.16
CA TRP A 479 -29.06 -4.77 -12.79
C TRP A 479 -27.77 -5.57 -12.62
N LEU A 480 -27.79 -6.52 -11.67
CA LEU A 480 -26.81 -7.59 -11.60
C LEU A 480 -27.20 -8.72 -12.57
N PRO A 481 -26.24 -9.35 -13.26
CA PRO A 481 -26.55 -10.47 -14.16
C PRO A 481 -27.19 -11.64 -13.41
N GLY A 482 -28.28 -12.19 -13.96
CA GLY A 482 -29.01 -13.30 -13.36
C GLY A 482 -29.94 -12.95 -12.19
N ASP A 483 -30.00 -11.68 -11.77
CA ASP A 483 -30.94 -11.28 -10.73
C ASP A 483 -32.38 -11.49 -11.22
N PRO A 484 -33.21 -12.26 -10.49
CA PRO A 484 -34.60 -12.46 -10.87
C PRO A 484 -35.40 -11.18 -10.66
N ILE A 485 -36.39 -10.91 -11.52
CA ILE A 485 -37.28 -9.75 -11.37
C ILE A 485 -38.44 -10.16 -10.46
N ARG A 486 -38.59 -9.51 -9.30
CA ARG A 486 -39.71 -9.83 -8.40
C ARG A 486 -40.97 -9.12 -8.90
N PHE A 487 -42.09 -9.83 -8.95
CA PHE A 487 -43.36 -9.24 -9.38
C PHE A 487 -43.77 -8.06 -8.49
N THR A 488 -43.46 -8.12 -7.20
CA THR A 488 -43.73 -7.02 -6.25
C THR A 488 -43.01 -5.73 -6.60
N GLU A 489 -41.77 -5.80 -7.11
CA GLU A 489 -40.99 -4.62 -7.50
C GLU A 489 -41.61 -3.93 -8.73
N VAL A 490 -42.13 -4.72 -9.66
CA VAL A 490 -42.85 -4.20 -10.84
C VAL A 490 -44.19 -3.60 -10.43
N ILE A 491 -44.92 -4.25 -9.51
CA ILE A 491 -46.16 -3.68 -8.95
C ILE A 491 -45.87 -2.35 -8.27
N GLU A 492 -44.83 -2.27 -7.44
CA GLU A 492 -44.40 -1.04 -6.77
C GLU A 492 -44.11 0.08 -7.78
N ALA A 493 -43.42 -0.23 -8.89
CA ALA A 493 -43.16 0.74 -9.96
C ALA A 493 -44.45 1.23 -10.64
N ILE A 494 -45.45 0.34 -10.81
CA ILE A 494 -46.75 0.67 -11.41
C ILE A 494 -47.61 1.53 -10.46
N VAL A 495 -47.77 1.11 -9.20
CA VAL A 495 -48.64 1.80 -8.21
C VAL A 495 -48.00 3.05 -7.61
N ALA A 496 -46.72 3.33 -7.94
CA ALA A 496 -46.11 4.62 -7.66
C ALA A 496 -46.79 5.79 -8.42
N ASP A 497 -47.61 5.48 -9.44
CA ASP A 497 -48.53 6.46 -10.01
C ASP A 497 -49.77 6.62 -9.10
N PRO A 498 -50.03 7.84 -8.58
CA PRO A 498 -51.15 8.06 -7.64
C PRO A 498 -52.54 7.87 -8.27
N THR A 499 -52.64 7.77 -9.60
CA THR A 499 -53.89 7.50 -10.30
C THR A 499 -54.24 6.00 -10.37
N VAL A 500 -53.26 5.14 -10.06
CA VAL A 500 -53.40 3.69 -10.08
C VAL A 500 -53.79 3.19 -8.69
N LEU A 501 -54.87 2.41 -8.62
CA LEU A 501 -55.39 1.80 -7.40
C LEU A 501 -54.84 0.38 -7.17
N GLY A 502 -54.40 -0.30 -8.23
CA GLY A 502 -53.85 -1.65 -8.15
C GLY A 502 -53.52 -2.25 -9.52
N VAL A 503 -53.08 -3.51 -9.51
CA VAL A 503 -52.75 -4.29 -10.70
C VAL A 503 -53.38 -5.68 -10.58
N GLU A 504 -54.09 -6.11 -11.61
CA GLU A 504 -54.71 -7.42 -11.77
C GLU A 504 -53.94 -8.25 -12.83
N ASP A 505 -53.90 -9.57 -12.65
CA ASP A 505 -53.36 -10.53 -13.61
C ASP A 505 -51.97 -10.19 -14.17
N LEU A 506 -51.11 -9.57 -13.36
CA LEU A 506 -49.73 -9.26 -13.77
C LEU A 506 -48.99 -10.55 -14.13
N ALA A 507 -48.51 -10.59 -15.36
CA ALA A 507 -47.74 -11.69 -15.92
C ALA A 507 -46.51 -11.16 -16.67
N MET A 508 -45.40 -11.88 -16.57
CA MET A 508 -44.14 -11.53 -17.25
C MET A 508 -43.51 -12.75 -17.90
N GLN A 509 -42.76 -12.51 -18.97
CA GLN A 509 -42.07 -13.54 -19.73
C GLN A 509 -40.76 -13.01 -20.31
N VAL A 510 -39.74 -13.86 -20.44
CA VAL A 510 -38.59 -13.58 -21.29
C VAL A 510 -38.95 -13.96 -22.73
N LEU A 511 -38.83 -13.02 -23.66
CA LEU A 511 -39.20 -13.19 -25.06
C LEU A 511 -38.51 -14.44 -25.66
N GLY A 512 -39.32 -15.40 -26.11
CA GLY A 512 -38.87 -16.68 -26.65
C GLY A 512 -39.12 -17.87 -25.72
N ASP A 513 -39.41 -17.63 -24.44
CA ASP A 513 -39.86 -18.68 -23.52
C ASP A 513 -41.29 -19.14 -23.84
N ALA A 514 -41.66 -20.31 -23.34
CA ALA A 514 -42.96 -20.91 -23.64
C ALA A 514 -44.13 -20.28 -22.86
N ASP A 515 -43.90 -19.93 -21.58
CA ASP A 515 -44.97 -19.57 -20.66
C ASP A 515 -44.79 -18.19 -20.03
N PHE A 516 -45.92 -17.50 -19.80
CA PHE A 516 -45.98 -16.32 -18.94
C PHE A 516 -46.05 -16.77 -17.48
N LEU A 517 -45.12 -16.27 -16.65
CA LEU A 517 -45.18 -16.42 -15.21
C LEU A 517 -46.10 -15.37 -14.61
N ARG A 518 -46.76 -15.70 -13.50
CA ARG A 518 -47.72 -14.84 -12.80
C ARG A 518 -47.20 -14.46 -11.42
N LEU A 519 -47.92 -13.56 -10.75
CA LEU A 519 -47.63 -13.15 -9.37
C LEU A 519 -47.43 -14.34 -8.41
N ALA A 520 -48.15 -15.45 -8.60
CA ALA A 520 -48.02 -16.65 -7.77
C ALA A 520 -46.64 -17.35 -7.87
N ASP A 521 -45.92 -17.15 -8.96
CA ASP A 521 -44.57 -17.68 -9.18
C ASP A 521 -43.50 -16.82 -8.46
N GLY A 522 -43.87 -15.64 -7.96
CA GLY A 522 -43.07 -14.77 -7.11
C GLY A 522 -42.00 -13.95 -7.83
N ALA A 523 -41.27 -14.54 -8.78
CA ALA A 523 -40.26 -13.84 -9.58
C ALA A 523 -40.06 -14.45 -10.98
N LEU A 524 -39.66 -13.62 -11.93
CA LEU A 524 -39.22 -14.06 -13.26
C LEU A 524 -37.71 -14.35 -13.22
N PRO A 525 -37.26 -15.61 -13.41
CA PRO A 525 -35.83 -15.93 -13.46
C PRO A 525 -35.17 -15.29 -14.69
N ILE A 526 -33.93 -14.83 -14.52
CA ILE A 526 -33.12 -14.24 -15.58
C ILE A 526 -31.87 -15.11 -15.77
N PRO A 527 -31.41 -15.36 -17.01
CA PRO A 527 -30.16 -16.09 -17.24
C PRO A 527 -28.97 -15.42 -16.55
N ALA A 528 -28.04 -16.22 -16.02
CA ALA A 528 -26.91 -15.73 -15.23
C ALA A 528 -25.95 -14.79 -15.98
N ASN A 529 -25.97 -14.76 -17.32
CA ASN A 529 -25.21 -13.80 -18.13
C ASN A 529 -26.05 -12.65 -18.69
N ALA A 530 -27.27 -12.43 -18.20
CA ALA A 530 -28.19 -11.46 -18.77
C ALA A 530 -28.70 -10.46 -17.73
N VAL A 531 -28.97 -9.24 -18.21
CA VAL A 531 -29.77 -8.23 -17.50
C VAL A 531 -31.10 -8.01 -18.22
N PRO A 532 -32.18 -7.69 -17.50
CA PRO A 532 -33.48 -7.52 -18.13
C PRO A 532 -33.62 -6.15 -18.82
N ARG A 533 -34.32 -6.14 -19.95
CA ARG A 533 -34.79 -4.94 -20.66
C ARG A 533 -36.20 -5.19 -21.17
N ILE A 534 -37.06 -4.17 -21.14
CA ILE A 534 -38.38 -4.27 -21.75
C ILE A 534 -38.25 -4.43 -23.27
N ALA A 535 -38.95 -5.43 -23.80
CA ALA A 535 -39.15 -5.63 -25.23
C ALA A 535 -40.51 -5.09 -25.68
N SER A 536 -41.58 -5.41 -24.95
CA SER A 536 -42.94 -4.99 -25.30
C SER A 536 -43.91 -4.99 -24.11
N PHE A 537 -44.99 -4.23 -24.28
CA PHE A 537 -46.16 -4.13 -23.39
C PHE A 537 -47.42 -4.72 -24.04
N ASP A 538 -47.29 -5.84 -24.77
CA ASP A 538 -48.27 -6.35 -25.74
C ASP A 538 -49.73 -6.45 -25.23
N CYS A 539 -49.96 -6.57 -23.92
CA CYS A 539 -51.31 -6.68 -23.36
C CYS A 539 -51.51 -5.88 -22.05
N LEU A 540 -50.82 -4.76 -21.83
CA LEU A 540 -51.12 -3.91 -20.68
C LEU A 540 -52.44 -3.14 -20.93
N THR A 541 -53.46 -3.39 -20.12
CA THR A 541 -54.80 -2.78 -20.25
C THR A 541 -55.20 -1.99 -19.00
N VAL A 542 -56.28 -1.20 -19.09
CA VAL A 542 -56.85 -0.46 -17.94
C VAL A 542 -58.23 -0.99 -17.63
N SER A 543 -58.49 -1.27 -16.35
CA SER A 543 -59.83 -1.46 -15.80
C SER A 543 -60.17 -0.33 -14.83
N PHE A 544 -61.44 0.06 -14.81
CA PHE A 544 -61.92 1.07 -13.86
C PHE A 544 -62.51 0.39 -12.64
N ALA A 545 -62.04 0.77 -11.46
CA ALA A 545 -62.68 0.37 -10.21
C ALA A 545 -64.03 1.11 -10.11
N LEU A 546 -65.10 0.39 -10.43
CA LEU A 546 -66.47 0.84 -10.12
C LEU A 546 -66.68 0.63 -8.63
N THR A 547 -66.32 1.62 -7.80
CA THR A 547 -66.80 1.66 -6.41
C THR A 547 -68.31 1.89 -6.46
N GLY A 548 -69.08 0.82 -6.59
CA GLY A 548 -70.45 0.80 -6.10
C GLY A 548 -70.35 0.92 -4.59
N GLU A 549 -70.81 2.03 -4.03
CA GLU A 549 -71.11 2.07 -2.61
C GLU A 549 -72.00 0.84 -2.33
N CYS A 550 -71.55 -0.04 -1.43
CA CYS A 550 -72.49 -0.94 -0.76
C CYS A 550 -73.44 -0.04 0.02
N SER A 551 -74.51 0.41 -0.63
CA SER A 551 -75.68 0.87 0.08
C SER A 551 -76.25 -0.36 0.79
N ASP A 552 -76.17 -0.35 2.12
CA ASP A 552 -76.88 -1.30 2.97
C ASP A 552 -78.35 -1.35 2.52
N ALA A 553 -78.77 -2.52 2.02
CA ALA A 553 -80.15 -2.86 1.72
C ALA A 553 -80.62 -4.00 2.63
#